data_AF-A0A5K6WQQ5-F1
#
_entry.id   AF-A0A5K6WQQ5-F1
#
_cell.length_a   1.000
_cell.length_b   1.000
_cell.length_c   1.000
_cell.angle_alpha   90.00
_cell.angle_beta   90.00
_cell.angle_gamma   90.00
#
_symmetry.space_group_name_H-M   'P 1'
#
loop_
_entity.id
_entity.type
_entity.pdbx_description
1 polymer ?
#
loop_
_entity_poly.entity_id
_entity_poly.type
_entity_poly.pdbx_seq_one_letter_code
_entity_poly.pdbx_strand_id
1 'polypeptide(L)'
;RDGNKVRVKLTSQAPTFSLREFKLKKGDEVTIILTNHDKVEDLTHGFAIPKYDINFLVNPQETKSVTFLADKPGVYWCYCTNFCHAMHL
;
A
#
# COMPACT_ATOMS: atom_id res chain seq x y z
N ARG A 1 -12.55 10.01 -4.58
CA ARG A 1 -13.60 8.97 -4.61
C ARG A 1 -14.43 9.20 -5.86
N ASP A 2 -14.92 8.13 -6.48
CA ASP A 2 -15.72 8.15 -7.70
C ASP A 2 -16.82 7.09 -7.57
N GLY A 3 -17.94 7.48 -6.94
CA GLY A 3 -18.95 6.53 -6.47
C GLY A 3 -18.35 5.52 -5.47
N ASN A 4 -18.51 4.22 -5.76
CA ASN A 4 -17.91 3.11 -5.01
C ASN A 4 -16.45 2.83 -5.41
N LYS A 5 -15.89 3.53 -6.39
CA LYS A 5 -14.48 3.40 -6.76
C LYS A 5 -13.61 4.32 -5.92
N VAL A 6 -12.63 3.75 -5.25
CA VAL A 6 -11.71 4.46 -4.36
C VAL A 6 -10.28 4.25 -4.81
N ARG A 7 -9.61 5.33 -5.19
CA ARG A 7 -8.18 5.34 -5.48
C ARG A 7 -7.44 5.86 -4.24
N VAL A 8 -6.62 5.03 -3.63
CA VAL A 8 -5.74 5.41 -2.51
C VAL A 8 -4.34 5.59 -3.07
N LYS A 9 -3.87 6.84 -3.11
CA LYS A 9 -2.52 7.17 -3.57
C LYS A 9 -1.62 7.26 -2.35
N LEU A 10 -0.59 6.41 -2.34
CA LEU A 10 0.40 6.31 -1.29
C LEU A 10 1.77 6.60 -1.88
N THR A 11 2.62 7.13 -1.02
CA THR A 11 4.05 7.20 -1.28
C THR A 11 4.77 6.42 -0.18
N SER A 12 5.87 5.79 -0.53
CA SER A 12 6.80 5.16 0.41
C SER A 12 8.13 5.90 0.37
N GLN A 13 8.66 6.16 1.55
CA GLN A 13 10.03 6.60 1.77
C GLN A 13 10.43 6.03 3.13
N ALA A 14 11.43 5.16 3.15
CA ALA A 14 11.81 4.42 4.36
C ALA A 14 11.94 5.35 5.59
N PRO A 15 11.31 5.03 6.74
CA PRO A 15 10.57 3.80 7.06
C PRO A 15 9.03 3.89 6.89
N THR A 16 8.51 4.89 6.18
CA THR A 16 7.08 5.26 6.27
C THR A 16 6.32 5.16 4.95
N PHE A 17 5.04 4.81 5.05
CA PHE A 17 4.03 5.20 4.06
C PHE A 17 3.46 6.57 4.42
N SER A 18 3.08 7.37 3.42
CA SER A 18 2.57 8.73 3.65
C SER A 18 1.22 8.80 4.36
N LEU A 19 0.41 7.74 4.32
CA LEU A 19 -0.84 7.63 5.07
C LEU A 19 -0.73 6.55 6.14
N ARG A 20 -1.08 6.92 7.38
CA ARG A 20 -1.17 5.97 8.51
C ARG A 20 -2.44 5.12 8.47
N GLU A 21 -3.54 5.70 8.00
CA GLU A 21 -4.82 5.01 7.84
C GLU A 21 -5.63 5.64 6.69
N PHE A 22 -6.57 4.87 6.14
CA PHE A 22 -7.59 5.36 5.23
C PHE A 22 -8.89 4.60 5.46
N LYS A 23 -10.02 5.29 5.35
CA LYS A 23 -11.35 4.71 5.62
C LYS A 23 -12.03 4.34 4.30
N LEU A 24 -12.55 3.12 4.26
CA LEU A 24 -13.28 2.53 3.14
C LEU A 24 -14.69 2.14 3.56
N LYS A 25 -15.60 1.97 2.60
CA LYS A 25 -16.90 1.35 2.82
C LYS A 25 -16.85 -0.09 2.33
N LYS A 26 -17.59 -0.97 3.00
CA LYS A 26 -17.82 -2.33 2.49
C LYS A 26 -18.43 -2.23 1.08
N GLY A 27 -17.85 -2.93 0.12
CA GLY A 27 -18.25 -2.89 -1.29
C GLY A 27 -17.56 -1.83 -2.15
N ASP A 28 -16.64 -1.03 -1.58
CA ASP A 28 -15.79 -0.15 -2.38
C ASP A 28 -14.85 -1.00 -3.27
N GLU A 29 -14.74 -0.66 -4.55
CA GLU A 29 -13.68 -1.15 -5.46
C GLU A 29 -12.45 -0.26 -5.23
N VAL A 30 -11.43 -0.81 -4.60
CA VAL A 30 -10.29 -0.04 -4.09
C VAL A 30 -9.06 -0.32 -4.94
N THR A 31 -8.48 0.73 -5.51
CA THR A 31 -7.15 0.68 -6.14
C THR A 31 -6.13 1.34 -5.21
N ILE A 32 -5.19 0.57 -4.70
CA ILE A 32 -3.98 1.10 -4.07
C ILE A 32 -3.00 1.46 -5.18
N ILE A 33 -2.44 2.65 -5.13
CA ILE A 33 -1.38 3.12 -6.03
C ILE A 33 -0.24 3.57 -5.14
N LEU A 34 0.88 2.84 -5.17
CA LEU A 34 2.05 3.09 -4.33
C LEU A 34 3.23 3.46 -5.20
N THR A 35 3.84 4.61 -4.92
CA THR A 35 5.10 5.05 -5.50
C THR A 35 6.21 5.00 -4.45
N ASN A 36 7.36 4.47 -4.82
CA ASN A 36 8.57 4.54 -3.99
C ASN A 36 9.37 5.80 -4.33
N HIS A 37 9.53 6.70 -3.36
CA HIS A 37 10.29 7.95 -3.53
C HIS A 37 11.72 7.88 -3.00
N ASP A 38 12.18 6.73 -2.50
CA ASP A 38 13.58 6.53 -2.19
C ASP A 38 14.45 6.64 -3.45
N LYS A 39 15.63 7.23 -3.27
CA LYS A 39 16.61 7.50 -4.34
C LYS A 39 17.86 6.62 -4.23
N VAL A 40 17.85 5.70 -3.27
CA VAL A 40 18.95 4.76 -3.01
C VAL A 40 18.63 3.47 -3.75
N GLU A 41 19.63 2.94 -4.46
CA GLU A 41 19.51 1.64 -5.12
C GLU A 41 19.23 0.52 -4.12
N ASP A 42 18.55 -0.53 -4.57
CA ASP A 42 18.17 -1.70 -3.75
C ASP A 42 17.30 -1.39 -2.50
N LEU A 43 16.83 -0.15 -2.35
CA LEU A 43 15.90 0.24 -1.29
C LEU A 43 14.45 -0.06 -1.71
N THR A 44 14.15 -1.35 -1.84
CA THR A 44 12.84 -1.87 -2.22
C THR A 44 11.88 -1.87 -1.03
N HIS A 45 10.63 -1.46 -1.26
CA HIS A 45 9.53 -1.66 -0.30
C HIS A 45 8.68 -2.85 -0.71
N GLY A 46 8.05 -3.47 0.28
CA GLY A 46 6.89 -4.34 0.08
C GLY A 46 5.61 -3.61 0.43
N PHE A 47 4.48 -4.11 -0.04
CA PHE A 47 3.16 -3.68 0.43
C PHE A 47 2.24 -4.90 0.50
N ALA A 48 1.75 -5.21 1.70
CA ALA A 48 0.86 -6.34 1.89
C ALA A 48 -0.43 -5.97 2.62
N ILE A 49 -1.52 -6.63 2.23
CA ILE A 49 -2.79 -6.67 2.95
C ILE A 49 -3.19 -8.15 3.12
N PRO A 50 -2.82 -8.81 4.24
CA PRO A 50 -2.85 -10.28 4.33
C PRO A 50 -4.20 -10.93 4.05
N LYS A 51 -5.30 -10.31 4.49
CA LYS A 51 -6.66 -10.89 4.34
C LYS A 51 -7.26 -10.71 2.94
N TYR A 52 -6.55 -10.01 2.05
CA TYR A 52 -6.93 -9.79 0.66
C TYR A 52 -5.97 -10.45 -0.34
N ASP A 53 -5.02 -11.26 0.14
CA ASP A 53 -3.98 -11.91 -0.70
C ASP A 53 -3.19 -10.91 -1.57
N ILE A 54 -2.93 -9.74 -0.99
CA ILE A 54 -2.16 -8.69 -1.64
C ILE A 54 -0.77 -8.70 -1.02
N ASN A 55 0.24 -8.90 -1.87
CA ASN A 55 1.64 -8.67 -1.54
C ASN A 55 2.41 -8.36 -2.83
N PHE A 56 3.04 -7.19 -2.91
CA PHE A 56 3.90 -6.84 -4.04
C PHE A 56 5.09 -5.98 -3.60
N LEU A 57 6.16 -6.04 -4.39
CA LEU A 57 7.36 -5.20 -4.22
C LEU A 57 7.26 -3.95 -5.07
N VAL A 58 7.79 -2.82 -4.60
CA VAL A 58 7.96 -1.57 -5.36
C VAL A 58 9.39 -1.04 -5.22
N ASN A 59 10.11 -1.02 -6.34
CA ASN A 59 11.52 -0.61 -6.38
C ASN A 59 11.65 0.93 -6.34
N PRO A 60 12.82 1.48 -5.99
CA PRO A 60 13.07 2.92 -6.02
C PRO A 60 12.57 3.59 -7.31
N GLN A 61 11.82 4.69 -7.18
CA GLN A 61 11.18 5.45 -8.26
C GLN A 61 10.09 4.70 -9.06
N GLU A 62 9.77 3.44 -8.72
CA GLU A 62 8.69 2.68 -9.35
C GLU A 62 7.33 3.08 -8.78
N THR A 63 6.28 2.94 -9.60
CA THR A 63 4.89 2.97 -9.16
C THR A 63 4.21 1.66 -9.50
N LYS A 64 3.58 1.03 -8.51
CA LYS A 64 2.72 -0.14 -8.71
C LYS A 64 1.32 0.10 -8.17
N SER A 65 0.36 -0.63 -8.71
CA SER A 65 -1.01 -0.60 -8.24
C SER A 65 -1.63 -1.98 -8.18
N VAL A 66 -2.59 -2.12 -7.28
CA VAL A 66 -3.43 -3.31 -7.15
C VAL A 66 -4.85 -2.87 -6.87
N THR A 67 -5.81 -3.55 -7.49
CA THR A 67 -7.24 -3.31 -7.27
C THR A 67 -7.86 -4.51 -6.56
N PHE A 68 -8.65 -4.25 -5.54
CA PHE A 68 -9.37 -5.27 -4.79
C PHE A 68 -10.74 -4.76 -4.34
N LEU A 69 -11.65 -5.68 -4.03
CA LEU A 69 -12.95 -5.35 -3.47
C LEU A 69 -12.84 -5.35 -1.94
N ALA A 70 -13.18 -4.25 -1.28
CA ALA A 70 -13.27 -4.17 0.18
C ALA A 70 -14.56 -4.86 0.66
N ASP A 71 -14.62 -6.19 0.60
CA ASP A 71 -15.83 -6.99 0.79
C ASP A 71 -16.12 -7.34 2.26
N LYS A 72 -15.14 -7.19 3.15
CA LYS A 72 -15.25 -7.57 4.56
C LYS A 72 -15.09 -6.35 5.48
N PRO A 73 -16.01 -6.14 6.45
CA PRO A 73 -15.87 -5.07 7.43
C PRO A 73 -14.79 -5.41 8.46
N GLY A 74 -14.08 -4.39 8.94
CA GLY A 74 -13.08 -4.55 9.99
C GLY A 74 -11.87 -3.62 9.82
N VAL A 75 -10.84 -3.88 10.61
CA VAL A 75 -9.54 -3.22 10.51
C VAL A 75 -8.59 -4.15 9.77
N TYR A 76 -7.92 -3.61 8.75
CA TYR A 76 -6.95 -4.34 7.94
C TYR A 76 -5.64 -3.59 7.93
N TRP A 77 -4.59 -4.26 8.38
CA TRP A 77 -3.24 -3.70 8.37
C TRP A 77 -2.67 -3.75 6.96
N CYS A 78 -2.05 -2.64 6.58
CA CYS A 78 -1.17 -2.54 5.42
C CYS A 78 0.24 -2.33 5.95
N TYR A 79 1.21 -3.15 5.56
CA TYR A 79 2.58 -3.02 6.07
C TYR A 79 3.63 -3.39 5.02
N CYS A 80 4.86 -2.94 5.26
CA CYS A 80 6.00 -3.25 4.43
C CYS A 80 6.51 -4.66 4.74
N THR A 81 6.50 -5.55 3.74
CA THR A 81 7.00 -6.93 3.87
C THR A 81 8.50 -7.04 3.65
N ASN A 82 9.13 -6.03 3.07
CA ASN A 82 10.57 -6.03 2.80
C ASN A 82 11.34 -5.29 3.91
N PHE A 83 12.54 -5.76 4.23
CA PHE A 83 13.43 -5.07 5.18
C PHE A 83 14.02 -3.83 4.48
N CYS A 84 13.28 -2.73 4.47
CA CYS A 84 13.68 -1.48 3.83
C CYS A 84 14.37 -0.49 4.78
N HIS A 85 14.26 -0.72 6.10
CA HIS A 85 14.81 0.14 7.14
C HIS A 85 14.92 -0.63 8.47
N ALA A 86 15.77 -0.18 9.39
CA ALA A 86 15.84 -0.73 10.76
C ALA A 86 14.52 -0.64 11.55
N MET A 87 13.58 0.18 11.08
CA MET A 87 12.25 0.40 11.68
C MET A 87 11.15 0.00 10.69
N HIS A 88 11.31 -1.10 9.96
CA HIS A 88 10.35 -1.52 8.93
C HIS A 88 9.07 -2.18 9.49
N LEU A 89 9.03 -2.49 10.79
CA LEU A 89 7.90 -3.10 11.51
C LEU A 89 7.08 -2.05 12.27
#